data_AF-A0A5J4QUX0-F1
#
_entry.id   AF-A0A5J4QUX0-F1
#
_cell.length_a   1.000
_cell.length_b   1.000
_cell.length_c   1.000
_cell.angle_alpha   90.00
_cell.angle_beta   90.00
_cell.angle_gamma   90.00
#
_symmetry.space_group_name_H-M   'P 1'
#
loop_
_entity.id
_entity.type
_entity.pdbx_description
1 polymer ?
#
loop_
_entity_poly.entity_id
_entity_poly.type
_entity_poly.pdbx_seq_one_letter_code
_entity_poly.pdbx_strand_id
1 'polypeptide(L)'
;VGFTIELIRRFGIRACELGAFAFEYDNKDEEERKGIINLIRFAVPRNQLNYEHIRYTAAAAGALFRDRANLPKVRITRGQKLRLRHFQAALEPIYPDVDVVDDTTQIQAKK
;
A
#
# COMPACT_ATOMS: atom_id res chain seq x y z
N VAL A 1 -0.69 2.76 2.92
CA VAL A 1 -1.49 2.37 1.73
C VAL A 1 -0.65 2.11 0.47
N GLY A 2 0.26 3.00 0.04
CA GLY A 2 1.02 2.81 -1.22
C GLY A 2 1.76 1.46 -1.31
N PHE A 3 2.40 1.05 -0.20
CA PHE A 3 3.04 -0.26 -0.10
C PHE A 3 2.07 -1.43 -0.39
N THR A 4 0.86 -1.43 0.18
CA THR A 4 -0.11 -2.52 -0.04
C THR A 4 -0.68 -2.53 -1.46
N ILE A 5 -0.79 -1.36 -2.10
CA ILE A 5 -1.18 -1.23 -3.51
C ILE A 5 -0.09 -1.84 -4.41
N GLU A 6 1.17 -1.48 -4.21
CA GLU A 6 2.25 -2.02 -5.04
C GLU A 6 2.51 -3.50 -4.79
N LEU A 7 2.26 -3.98 -3.57
CA LEU A 7 2.41 -5.39 -3.25
C LEU A 7 1.42 -6.28 -4.03
N ILE A 8 0.15 -5.84 -4.16
CA ILE A 8 -0.82 -6.56 -4.99
C ILE A 8 -0.55 -6.33 -6.48
N ARG A 9 -0.20 -5.11 -6.90
CA ARG A 9 0.03 -4.75 -8.31
C ARG A 9 1.23 -5.48 -8.93
N ARG A 10 2.36 -5.54 -8.21
CA ARG A 10 3.62 -6.11 -8.72
C ARG A 10 3.79 -7.59 -8.41
N PHE A 11 3.27 -8.05 -7.28
CA PHE A 11 3.55 -9.40 -6.76
C PHE A 11 2.31 -10.26 -6.54
N GLY A 12 1.10 -9.73 -6.74
CA GLY A 12 -0.14 -10.47 -6.54
C GLY A 12 -0.47 -10.79 -5.08
N ILE A 13 0.22 -10.18 -4.11
CA ILE A 13 0.01 -10.43 -2.68
C ILE A 13 -0.88 -9.34 -2.08
N ARG A 14 -2.02 -9.75 -1.53
CA ARG A 14 -2.94 -8.84 -0.85
C ARG A 14 -2.67 -8.81 0.65
N ALA A 15 -2.20 -7.67 1.16
CA ALA A 15 -2.06 -7.38 2.58
C ALA A 15 -3.08 -6.33 3.05
N CYS A 16 -3.30 -6.25 4.36
CA CYS A 16 -4.23 -5.30 4.96
C CYS A 16 -3.45 -4.11 5.52
N GLU A 17 -3.75 -2.91 5.04
CA GLU A 17 -3.24 -1.69 5.66
C GLU A 17 -3.96 -1.46 7.00
N LEU A 18 -3.18 -1.31 8.07
CA LEU A 18 -3.65 -1.00 9.41
C LEU A 18 -2.89 0.22 9.90
N GLY A 19 -3.15 1.35 9.25
CA GLY A 19 -2.47 2.60 9.51
C GLY A 19 -3.40 3.79 9.53
N ALA A 20 -2.83 4.96 9.26
CA ALA A 20 -3.55 6.23 9.28
C ALA A 20 -4.78 6.23 8.36
N PHE A 21 -4.72 5.51 7.24
CA PHE A 21 -5.87 5.37 6.35
C PHE A 21 -6.97 4.52 6.99
N ALA A 22 -6.64 3.29 7.42
CA ALA A 22 -7.61 2.39 8.02
C ALA A 22 -8.28 2.93 9.28
N PHE A 23 -7.52 3.63 10.12
CA PHE A 23 -7.98 4.17 11.40
C PHE A 23 -8.43 5.63 11.33
N GLU A 24 -8.71 6.15 10.13
CA GLU A 24 -9.36 7.45 9.95
C GLU A 24 -8.61 8.62 10.61
N TYR A 25 -7.27 8.58 10.60
CA TYR A 25 -6.40 9.51 11.34
C TYR A 25 -6.80 11.00 11.19
N ASP A 26 -7.07 11.45 9.97
CA ASP A 26 -7.48 12.82 9.65
C ASP A 26 -8.87 13.21 10.19
N ASN A 27 -9.72 12.24 10.51
CA ASN A 27 -11.03 12.47 11.14
C ASN A 27 -10.96 12.39 12.69
N LYS A 28 -9.79 12.11 13.26
CA LYS A 28 -9.59 11.97 14.71
C LYS A 28 -8.98 13.21 15.35
N ASP A 29 -9.20 13.37 16.66
CA ASP A 29 -8.54 14.38 17.47
C ASP A 29 -7.08 14.01 17.79
N GLU A 30 -6.35 14.93 18.43
CA GLU A 30 -4.92 14.74 18.72
C GLU A 30 -4.63 13.60 19.68
N GLU A 31 -5.47 13.39 20.70
CA GLU A 31 -5.26 12.33 21.69
C GLU A 31 -5.54 10.96 21.07
N GLU A 32 -6.63 10.81 20.33
CA GLU A 32 -6.93 9.56 19.64
C GLU A 32 -5.86 9.19 18.61
N ARG A 33 -5.26 10.18 17.93
CA ARG A 33 -4.20 9.98 16.94
C ARG A 33 -2.95 9.34 17.52
N LYS A 34 -2.61 9.61 18.79
CA LYS A 34 -1.44 9.02 19.46
C LYS A 34 -1.55 7.50 19.59
N GLY A 35 -2.77 6.96 19.63
CA GLY A 35 -3.04 5.52 19.67
C GLY A 35 -2.96 4.81 18.31
N ILE A 36 -2.83 5.56 17.20
CA ILE A 36 -2.79 4.97 15.86
C ILE A 36 -1.40 4.44 15.54
N ILE A 37 -1.31 3.12 15.43
CA ILE A 37 -0.17 2.43 14.82
C ILE A 37 -0.24 2.51 13.30
N ASN A 38 0.91 2.55 12.63
CA ASN A 38 1.01 2.54 11.18
C ASN A 38 1.69 1.27 10.69
N LEU A 39 0.91 0.18 10.59
CA LEU A 39 1.40 -1.15 10.24
C LEU A 39 0.69 -1.72 9.02
N ILE A 40 1.25 -2.81 8.51
CA ILE A 40 0.65 -3.63 7.47
C ILE A 40 0.53 -5.04 8.03
N ARG A 41 -0.67 -5.61 7.96
CA ARG A 41 -0.94 -6.96 8.44
C ARG A 41 -0.94 -7.96 7.29
N PHE A 42 -0.07 -8.94 7.39
CA PHE A 42 -0.08 -10.15 6.58
C PHE A 42 -0.87 -11.23 7.32
N ALA A 43 -2.12 -11.45 6.90
CA ALA A 43 -2.96 -12.49 7.48
C ALA A 43 -2.61 -13.84 6.84
N VAL A 44 -2.11 -14.79 7.64
CA VAL A 44 -1.76 -16.14 7.19
C VAL A 44 -2.93 -17.09 7.49
N PRO A 45 -3.68 -17.55 6.48
CA PRO A 45 -4.76 -18.51 6.69
C PRO A 45 -4.20 -19.88 7.13
N ARG A 46 -4.90 -20.52 8.07
CA ARG A 46 -4.52 -21.83 8.62
C ARG A 46 -4.56 -22.90 7.52
N ASN A 47 -3.47 -23.67 7.39
CA ASN A 47 -3.35 -24.83 6.50
C ASN A 47 -3.57 -24.57 4.99
N GLN A 48 -3.46 -23.32 4.55
CA GLN A 48 -3.65 -22.94 3.14
C GLN A 48 -2.32 -22.58 2.44
N LEU A 49 -1.32 -22.14 3.21
CA LEU A 49 -0.03 -21.70 2.67
C LEU A 49 1.08 -22.66 3.06
N ASN A 50 2.04 -22.84 2.16
CA ASN A 50 3.28 -23.58 2.40
C ASN A 50 4.44 -22.60 2.61
N TYR A 51 5.63 -23.15 2.86
CA TYR A 51 6.84 -22.37 3.08
C TYR A 51 7.20 -21.45 1.90
N GLU A 52 7.03 -21.90 0.66
CA GLU A 52 7.36 -21.11 -0.53
C GLU A 52 6.44 -19.89 -0.69
N HIS A 53 5.16 -19.98 -0.33
CA HIS A 53 4.28 -18.80 -0.29
C HIS A 53 4.78 -17.74 0.69
N ILE A 54 5.28 -18.17 1.86
CA ILE A 54 5.83 -17.26 2.88
C ILE A 54 7.16 -16.67 2.40
N ARG A 55 8.05 -17.47 1.81
CA ARG A 55 9.32 -16.99 1.24
C ARG A 55 9.10 -16.00 0.11
N TYR A 56 8.19 -16.30 -0.81
CA TYR A 56 7.82 -15.39 -1.89
C TYR A 56 7.32 -14.06 -1.33
N THR A 57 6.45 -14.11 -0.31
CA THR A 57 5.95 -12.91 0.37
C THR A 57 7.06 -12.09 1.01
N ALA A 58 8.02 -12.73 1.69
CA ALA A 58 9.16 -12.05 2.29
C ALA A 58 10.08 -11.42 1.23
N ALA A 59 10.33 -12.13 0.12
CA ALA A 59 11.13 -11.63 -1.00
C ALA A 59 10.47 -10.41 -1.67
N ALA A 60 9.16 -10.47 -1.92
CA ALA A 60 8.36 -9.38 -2.49
C ALA A 60 8.35 -8.14 -1.57
N ALA A 61 8.10 -8.32 -0.28
CA ALA A 61 8.15 -7.24 0.70
C ALA A 61 9.55 -6.62 0.78
N GLY A 62 10.61 -7.44 0.75
CA GLY A 62 11.99 -6.97 0.71
C GLY A 62 12.32 -6.19 -0.57
N ALA A 63 11.80 -6.61 -1.72
CA ALA A 63 11.96 -5.89 -2.98
C ALA A 63 11.32 -4.49 -2.92
N LEU A 64 10.06 -4.39 -2.45
CA LEU A 64 9.40 -3.10 -2.25
C LEU A 64 10.11 -2.22 -1.22
N PHE A 65 10.65 -2.79 -0.15
CA PHE A 65 11.39 -2.04 0.86
C PHE A 65 12.68 -1.43 0.28
N ARG A 66 13.39 -2.17 -0.59
CA ARG A 66 14.55 -1.64 -1.30
C ARG A 66 14.15 -0.52 -2.26
N ASP A 67 13.02 -0.68 -2.95
CA ASP A 67 12.44 0.30 -3.88
C ASP A 67 11.52 1.35 -3.20
N ARG A 68 11.63 1.54 -1.89
CA ARG A 68 10.66 2.34 -1.12
C ARG A 68 10.57 3.82 -1.53
N ALA A 69 11.62 4.35 -2.17
CA ALA A 69 11.65 5.72 -2.67
C ALA A 69 10.65 5.94 -3.83
N ASN A 70 10.34 4.88 -4.58
CA ASN A 70 9.44 4.91 -5.73
C ASN A 70 8.01 4.47 -5.37
N LEU A 71 7.73 4.23 -4.08
CA LEU A 71 6.38 3.87 -3.64
C LEU A 71 5.45 5.09 -3.78
N PRO A 72 4.25 4.90 -4.33
CA PRO A 72 3.32 6.00 -4.52
C PRO A 72 2.81 6.51 -3.17
N LYS A 73 2.66 7.83 -3.05
CA LYS A 73 1.73 8.41 -2.09
C LYS A 73 0.31 8.08 -2.55
N VAL A 74 -0.67 8.14 -1.65
CA VAL A 74 -2.05 7.76 -2.01
C VAL A 74 -3.00 8.86 -1.58
N ARG A 75 -3.84 9.30 -2.51
CA ARG A 75 -4.92 10.26 -2.30
C ARG A 75 -6.25 9.52 -2.19
N ILE A 76 -7.10 9.95 -1.26
CA ILE A 76 -8.48 9.48 -1.20
C ILE A 76 -9.29 10.33 -2.18
N THR A 77 -9.82 9.74 -3.24
CA THR A 77 -10.63 10.44 -4.25
C THR A 77 -12.11 10.45 -3.90
N ARG A 78 -12.56 9.47 -3.12
CA ARG A 78 -13.95 9.37 -2.64
C ARG A 78 -14.00 8.73 -1.26
N GLY A 79 -14.87 9.25 -0.40
CA GLY A 79 -15.23 8.60 0.86
C GLY A 79 -14.29 8.90 2.04
N GLN A 80 -13.60 10.04 2.04
CA GLN A 80 -12.66 10.43 3.10
C GLN A 80 -13.29 10.48 4.51
N LYS A 81 -14.54 10.94 4.61
CA LYS A 81 -15.30 11.06 5.87
C LYS A 81 -16.25 9.88 6.14
N LEU A 82 -16.18 8.80 5.35
CA LEU A 82 -17.00 7.62 5.61
C LEU A 82 -16.49 6.90 6.87
N ARG A 83 -17.43 6.36 7.65
CA ARG A 83 -17.09 5.39 8.69
C ARG A 83 -16.62 4.10 8.04
N LEU A 84 -15.58 3.48 8.60
CA LEU A 84 -14.92 2.30 8.06
C LEU A 84 -14.47 2.51 6.61
N ARG A 85 -13.95 3.69 6.30
CA ARG A 85 -13.59 4.09 4.92
C ARG A 85 -12.66 3.13 4.20
N HIS A 86 -11.85 2.35 4.93
CA HIS A 86 -10.94 1.37 4.34
C HIS A 86 -11.63 0.25 3.57
N PHE A 87 -12.94 0.04 3.75
CA PHE A 87 -13.71 -0.90 2.94
C PHE A 87 -14.34 -0.30 1.68
N GLN A 88 -14.54 1.02 1.63
CA GLN A 88 -15.45 1.65 0.66
C GLN A 88 -14.84 2.84 -0.12
N ALA A 89 -13.75 3.42 0.38
CA ALA A 89 -13.11 4.58 -0.22
C ALA A 89 -12.45 4.24 -1.56
N ALA A 90 -12.46 5.22 -2.47
CA ALA A 90 -11.68 5.15 -3.69
C ALA A 90 -10.33 5.84 -3.48
N LEU A 91 -9.29 5.23 -4.03
CA LEU A 91 -7.89 5.62 -3.82
C LEU A 91 -7.21 5.84 -5.16
N GLU A 92 -6.38 6.87 -5.23
CA GLU A 92 -5.54 7.19 -6.38
C GLU A 92 -4.07 7.21 -5.96
N PRO A 93 -3.23 6.32 -6.51
CA PRO A 93 -1.79 6.36 -6.29
C PRO A 93 -1.18 7.53 -7.08
N ILE A 94 -0.37 8.34 -6.39
CA ILE A 94 0.46 9.40 -6.97
C ILE A 94 1.89 8.90 -6.91
N TYR A 95 2.41 8.48 -8.05
CA TYR A 95 3.81 8.09 -8.15
C TYR A 95 4.69 9.33 -8.09
N PRO A 96 5.88 9.25 -7.47
CA PRO A 96 6.88 10.30 -7.62
C PRO A 96 7.22 10.48 -9.11
N ASP A 97 7.57 11.71 -9.49
CA ASP A 97 8.06 12.01 -10.84
C ASP A 97 9.44 11.35 -11.01
N VAL A 98 9.42 10.08 -11.40
CA VAL A 98 10.60 9.33 -11.81
C VAL A 98 10.53 9.13 -13.32
N ASP A 99 11.64 9.38 -13.99
CA ASP A 99 11.84 8.96 -15.38
C ASP A 99 11.56 7.46 -15.47
N VAL A 100 10.42 7.11 -16.06
CA VAL A 100 10.08 5.71 -16.35
C VAL A 100 11.01 5.25 -17.46
N VAL A 101 12.12 4.62 -17.09
CA VAL A 101 12.95 3.87 -18.05
C VAL A 101 12.27 2.52 -18.23
N ASP A 102 11.38 2.46 -19.23
CA ASP A 102 10.86 1.21 -19.76
C ASP A 102 11.85 0.66 -20.79
N ASP A 103 12.58 -0.40 -20.44
CA ASP A 103 13.52 -1.09 -21.34
C ASP A 103 12.83 -1.71 -22.57
N THR A 104 11.50 -1.70 -22.64
CA THR A 104 10.73 -2.18 -23.79
C THR A 104 10.03 -1.10 -24.60
N THR A 105 9.97 0.14 -24.12
CA THR A 105 9.39 1.25 -24.87
C THR A 105 10.11 2.55 -24.52
N GLN A 106 10.95 3.05 -25.43
CA GLN A 106 11.56 4.38 -25.35
C GLN A 106 10.49 5.48 -25.51
N ILE A 107 9.61 5.64 -24.52
CA ILE A 107 8.68 6.76 -24.47
C ILE A 107 8.76 7.39 -23.08
N GLN A 108 9.54 8.45 -22.98
CA GLN A 108 9.45 9.43 -21.90
C GLN A 108 8.07 10.10 -21.97
N ALA A 109 7.14 9.65 -21.14
CA ALA A 109 5.94 10.43 -20.86
C ALA A 109 6.27 11.47 -19.77
N LYS A 110 6.72 12.64 -20.20
CA LYS A 110 6.69 13.86 -19.38
C LYS A 110 5.24 14.28 -19.19
N LYS A 111 4.82 14.53 -17.95
CA LYS A 111 3.64 15.35 -17.67
C LYS A 111 3.96 16.37 -16.61
#